data_AF-A0A9D1ISX5-F1
#
_entry.id   AF-A0A9D1ISX5-F1
#
_cell.length_a   1.000
_cell.length_b   1.000
_cell.length_c   1.000
_cell.angle_alpha   90.00
_cell.angle_beta   90.00
_cell.angle_gamma   90.00
#
_symmetry.space_group_name_H-M   'P 1'
#
loop_
_entity.id
_entity.type
_entity.pdbx_description
1 polymer ?
#
loop_
_entity_poly.entity_id
_entity_poly.type
_entity_poly.pdbx_seq_one_letter_code
_entity_poly.pdbx_strand_id
1 'polypeptide(L)'
;MKIDKSLLSGSTARLSLRRLRWRTRVILDLVCVALAVALWYALRGFPYLSWEQDLQYTLRRSLAQNADIIYSERVPDGLGIGPPGTDETVYIVRWQDTVGVMSMLGNESGNANRYVKKYPNRDGLFIIPLYGALPTDDGYMRGWTVAVMALDPTVERVEVTHTEPDIPPTVHLAEPVENGMFIAEADIGYETFSSVSVYDELGAHNYLGAVAYDGDGNVVARTTSEWEERYYENR
;
A
#
# COMPACT_ATOMS: atom_id res chain seq x y z
N MET A 1 24.37 40.58 -72.82
CA MET A 1 24.27 40.87 -71.37
C MET A 1 24.75 39.65 -70.60
N LYS A 2 26.02 39.64 -70.15
CA LYS A 2 26.63 38.52 -69.39
C LYS A 2 26.48 38.86 -67.90
N ILE A 3 25.76 38.02 -67.16
CA ILE A 3 25.67 38.13 -65.70
C ILE A 3 26.90 37.45 -65.10
N ASP A 4 27.64 38.20 -64.29
CA ASP A 4 28.88 37.78 -63.66
C ASP A 4 28.62 36.72 -62.57
N LYS A 5 29.16 35.51 -62.76
CA LYS A 5 29.00 34.36 -61.84
C LYS A 5 29.85 34.49 -60.56
N SER A 6 30.69 35.52 -60.44
CA SER A 6 31.63 35.70 -59.33
C SER A 6 30.98 36.16 -58.01
N LEU A 7 29.77 36.74 -58.07
CA LEU A 7 29.05 37.24 -56.88
C LEU A 7 28.22 36.18 -56.14
N LEU A 8 27.98 35.00 -56.72
CA LEU A 8 27.17 33.92 -56.11
C LEU A 8 28.00 32.90 -55.29
N SER A 9 29.32 32.89 -55.44
CA SER A 9 30.24 31.96 -54.76
C SER A 9 30.56 32.39 -53.31
N GLY A 10 30.65 33.70 -53.05
CA GLY A 10 31.04 34.22 -51.73
C GLY A 10 29.94 34.20 -50.66
N SER A 11 28.66 34.26 -51.06
CA SER A 11 27.52 34.33 -50.14
C SER A 11 27.12 32.95 -49.61
N THR A 12 27.21 31.91 -50.44
CA THR A 12 26.89 30.51 -50.09
C THR A 12 27.91 29.91 -49.11
N ALA A 13 29.20 30.21 -49.27
CA ALA A 13 30.26 29.76 -48.34
C ALA A 13 30.19 30.41 -46.95
N ARG A 14 29.78 31.69 -46.86
CA ARG A 14 29.59 32.37 -45.56
C ARG A 14 28.33 31.89 -44.83
N LEU A 15 27.28 31.55 -45.56
CA LEU A 15 26.05 30.97 -45.01
C LEU A 15 26.28 29.54 -44.50
N SER A 16 27.11 28.73 -45.18
CA SER A 16 27.44 27.36 -44.75
C SER A 16 28.28 27.36 -43.48
N LEU A 17 29.28 28.26 -43.35
CA LEU A 17 30.10 28.40 -42.15
C LEU A 17 29.30 28.89 -40.93
N ARG A 18 28.34 29.80 -41.12
CA ARG A 18 27.45 30.25 -40.02
C ARG A 18 26.51 29.13 -39.56
N ARG A 19 25.93 28.35 -40.49
CA ARG A 19 25.12 27.18 -40.14
C ARG A 19 25.93 26.09 -39.45
N LEU A 20 27.19 25.88 -39.86
CA LEU A 20 28.09 24.90 -39.26
C LEU A 20 28.47 25.30 -37.82
N ARG A 21 28.77 26.58 -37.58
CA ARG A 21 29.05 27.14 -36.24
C ARG A 21 27.84 27.12 -35.31
N TRP A 22 26.64 27.31 -35.85
CA TRP A 22 25.41 27.22 -35.06
C TRP A 22 25.10 25.77 -34.66
N ARG A 23 25.24 24.82 -35.59
CA ARG A 23 25.07 23.39 -35.31
C ARG A 23 26.08 22.85 -34.30
N THR A 24 27.34 23.27 -34.36
CA THR A 24 28.35 22.86 -33.38
C THR A 24 28.08 23.41 -31.98
N ARG A 25 27.55 24.64 -31.86
CA ARG A 25 27.12 25.18 -30.56
C ARG A 25 25.94 24.39 -29.99
N VAL A 26 24.92 24.11 -30.80
CA VAL A 26 23.75 23.32 -30.35
C VAL A 26 24.16 21.91 -29.89
N ILE A 27 25.09 21.27 -30.61
CA ILE A 27 25.61 19.95 -30.20
C ILE A 27 26.40 20.05 -28.89
N LEU A 28 27.24 21.08 -28.74
CA LEU A 28 28.01 21.29 -27.51
C LEU A 28 27.07 21.53 -26.32
N ASP A 29 26.05 22.36 -26.50
CA ASP A 29 25.05 22.65 -25.46
C ASP A 29 24.28 21.38 -25.07
N LEU A 30 23.88 20.56 -26.05
CA LEU A 30 23.24 19.26 -25.79
C LEU A 30 24.15 18.29 -25.03
N VAL A 31 25.45 18.25 -25.38
CA VAL A 31 26.44 17.42 -24.67
C VAL A 31 26.65 17.93 -23.25
N CYS A 32 26.72 19.25 -23.03
CA CYS A 32 26.83 19.84 -21.70
C CYS A 32 25.59 19.56 -20.85
N VAL A 33 24.38 19.63 -21.43
CA VAL A 33 23.13 19.26 -20.73
C VAL A 33 23.14 17.76 -20.39
N ALA A 34 23.50 16.90 -21.34
CA ALA A 34 23.58 15.45 -21.09
C ALA A 34 24.61 15.10 -20.01
N LEU A 35 25.77 15.75 -20.00
CA LEU A 35 26.80 15.58 -18.98
C LEU A 35 26.37 16.16 -17.62
N ALA A 36 25.70 17.30 -17.59
CA ALA A 36 25.15 17.86 -16.36
C ALA A 36 24.09 16.95 -15.74
N VAL A 37 23.23 16.36 -16.58
CA VAL A 37 22.24 15.36 -16.18
C VAL A 37 22.93 14.09 -15.68
N ALA A 38 23.93 13.58 -16.40
CA ALA A 38 24.70 12.40 -15.97
C ALA A 38 25.48 12.63 -14.67
N LEU A 39 26.07 13.82 -14.49
CA LEU A 39 26.77 14.20 -13.27
C LEU A 39 25.78 14.37 -12.10
N TRP A 40 24.60 14.92 -12.36
CA TRP A 40 23.51 14.98 -11.39
C TRP A 40 23.08 13.58 -10.94
N TYR A 41 22.93 12.64 -11.88
CA TYR A 41 22.66 11.23 -11.60
C TYR A 41 23.79 10.55 -10.82
N ALA A 42 25.05 10.84 -11.15
CA ALA A 42 26.20 10.24 -10.47
C ALA A 42 26.40 10.78 -9.04
N LEU A 43 26.17 12.08 -8.82
CA LEU A 43 26.37 12.73 -7.53
C LEU A 43 25.21 12.52 -6.55
N ARG A 44 23.98 12.39 -7.05
CA ARG A 44 22.79 12.16 -6.20
C ARG A 44 22.37 10.70 -6.11
N GLY A 45 23.12 9.81 -6.77
CA GLY A 45 22.69 8.43 -7.00
C GLY A 45 21.52 8.37 -7.98
N PHE A 46 21.21 7.17 -8.48
CA PHE A 46 19.89 6.94 -9.07
C PHE A 46 18.85 7.52 -8.11
N PRO A 47 17.82 8.24 -8.59
CA PRO A 47 16.58 8.18 -7.85
C PRO A 47 16.16 6.72 -7.94
N TYR A 48 16.65 5.90 -7.02
CA TYR A 48 15.70 5.12 -6.26
C TYR A 48 14.66 6.16 -5.90
N LEU A 49 13.53 6.09 -6.61
CA LEU A 49 12.30 6.72 -6.16
C LEU A 49 12.36 6.57 -4.65
N SER A 50 12.34 7.67 -3.90
CA SER A 50 12.30 7.54 -2.44
C SER A 50 11.25 6.49 -2.11
N TRP A 51 11.43 5.70 -1.07
CA TRP A 51 10.50 4.61 -0.73
C TRP A 51 9.02 5.03 -0.91
N GLU A 52 8.70 6.26 -0.51
CA GLU A 52 7.42 6.94 -0.74
C GLU A 52 7.04 7.19 -2.21
N GLN A 53 7.98 7.59 -3.08
CA GLN A 53 7.73 7.75 -4.51
C GLN A 53 7.55 6.42 -5.24
N ASP A 54 8.24 5.34 -4.84
CA ASP A 54 8.02 4.00 -5.41
C ASP A 54 6.66 3.46 -4.95
N LEU A 55 6.32 3.69 -3.68
CA LEU A 55 4.99 3.43 -3.11
C LEU A 55 3.89 4.19 -3.87
N GLN A 56 4.03 5.51 -4.07
CA GLN A 56 3.07 6.31 -4.82
C GLN A 56 3.00 5.94 -6.30
N TYR A 57 4.13 5.65 -6.94
CA TYR A 57 4.15 5.15 -8.32
C TYR A 57 3.41 3.82 -8.44
N THR A 58 3.60 2.95 -7.45
CA THR A 58 2.92 1.65 -7.36
C THR A 58 1.44 1.82 -7.15
N LEU A 59 1.01 2.59 -6.15
CA LEU A 59 -0.40 2.90 -5.91
C LEU A 59 -1.09 3.44 -7.18
N ARG A 60 -0.42 4.36 -7.89
CA ARG A 60 -0.93 4.92 -9.15
C ARG A 60 -1.01 3.89 -10.28
N ARG A 61 -0.13 2.88 -10.30
CA ARG A 61 -0.08 1.84 -11.34
C ARG A 61 -0.97 0.63 -11.03
N SER A 62 -1.12 0.23 -9.77
CA SER A 62 -1.83 -0.98 -9.34
C SER A 62 -3.25 -0.71 -8.80
N LEU A 63 -3.53 0.47 -8.25
CA LEU A 63 -4.72 0.70 -7.41
C LEU A 63 -5.53 1.97 -7.75
N ALA A 64 -5.35 2.50 -8.97
CA ALA A 64 -5.98 3.72 -9.50
C ALA A 64 -5.35 5.03 -8.98
N GLN A 65 -5.44 6.07 -9.81
CA GLN A 65 -4.75 7.37 -9.63
C GLN A 65 -5.20 8.18 -8.39
N ASN A 66 -6.21 7.70 -7.64
CA ASN A 66 -6.88 8.41 -6.53
C ASN A 66 -6.85 7.59 -5.22
N ALA A 67 -5.83 6.77 -5.02
CA ALA A 67 -5.66 5.98 -3.81
C ALA A 67 -4.89 6.79 -2.75
N ASP A 68 -5.47 6.91 -1.56
CA ASP A 68 -4.87 7.58 -0.39
C ASP A 68 -4.40 6.54 0.62
N ILE A 69 -3.19 6.70 1.16
CA ILE A 69 -2.73 5.92 2.32
C ILE A 69 -3.34 6.56 3.56
N ILE A 70 -4.14 5.79 4.30
CA ILE A 70 -4.81 6.26 5.52
C ILE A 70 -4.18 5.68 6.78
N TYR A 71 -3.40 4.60 6.64
CA TYR A 71 -2.64 3.96 7.71
C TYR A 71 -1.34 3.36 7.19
N SER A 72 -0.34 3.28 8.05
CA SER A 72 0.82 2.44 7.83
C SER A 72 1.37 1.94 9.15
N GLU A 73 1.76 0.67 9.18
CA GLU A 73 2.39 0.05 10.34
C GLU A 73 3.53 -0.86 9.91
N ARG A 74 4.65 -0.75 10.62
CA ARG A 74 5.77 -1.67 10.44
C ARG A 74 5.44 -2.96 11.17
N VAL A 75 5.46 -4.07 10.45
CA VAL A 75 5.27 -5.39 11.06
C VAL A 75 6.54 -5.76 11.82
N PRO A 76 6.42 -6.17 13.09
CA PRO A 76 7.57 -6.63 13.85
C PRO A 76 8.24 -7.87 13.21
N ASP A 77 9.56 -7.96 13.35
CA ASP A 77 10.35 -9.04 12.78
C ASP A 77 9.81 -10.42 13.20
N GLY A 78 9.57 -11.29 12.22
CA GLY A 78 9.07 -12.65 12.45
C GLY A 78 7.55 -12.79 12.56
N LEU A 79 6.79 -11.68 12.51
CA LEU A 79 5.31 -11.71 12.47
C LEU A 79 4.75 -11.49 11.06
N GLY A 80 5.60 -11.08 10.12
CA GLY A 80 5.26 -10.85 8.73
C GLY A 80 5.18 -12.11 7.87
N ILE A 81 4.79 -11.92 6.61
CA ILE A 81 4.77 -12.96 5.57
C ILE A 81 6.19 -13.25 5.05
N GLY A 82 7.10 -12.30 5.21
CA GLY A 82 8.49 -12.44 4.79
C GLY A 82 9.32 -13.37 5.69
N PRO A 83 10.44 -13.92 5.18
CA PRO A 83 11.38 -14.65 6.01
C PRO A 83 11.92 -13.78 7.16
N PRO A 84 12.35 -14.38 8.29
CA PRO A 84 12.90 -13.62 9.42
C PRO A 84 13.99 -12.64 8.97
N GLY A 85 13.90 -11.38 9.43
CA GLY A 85 14.81 -10.30 9.06
C GLY A 85 14.37 -9.46 7.85
N THR A 86 13.21 -9.74 7.24
CA THR A 86 12.62 -8.81 6.26
C THR A 86 11.85 -7.68 6.95
N ASP A 87 12.13 -6.46 6.54
CA ASP A 87 11.32 -5.30 6.90
C ASP A 87 10.00 -5.35 6.14
N GLU A 88 8.91 -5.70 6.83
CA GLU A 88 7.56 -5.63 6.28
C GLU A 88 6.83 -4.38 6.78
N THR A 89 6.15 -3.69 5.89
CA THR A 89 5.26 -2.58 6.25
C THR A 89 3.91 -2.78 5.57
N VAL A 90 2.86 -2.72 6.37
CA VAL A 90 1.48 -2.84 5.95
C VAL A 90 0.89 -1.45 5.82
N TYR A 91 0.23 -1.20 4.69
CA TYR A 91 -0.43 0.05 4.37
C TYR A 91 -1.92 -0.21 4.19
N ILE A 92 -2.76 0.57 4.87
CA ILE A 92 -4.18 0.62 4.55
C ILE A 92 -4.40 1.77 3.58
N VAL A 93 -5.01 1.43 2.45
CA VAL A 93 -5.20 2.30 1.32
C VAL A 93 -6.69 2.44 1.06
N ARG A 94 -7.17 3.67 0.97
CA ARG A 94 -8.54 3.99 0.57
C ARG A 94 -8.57 4.42 -0.88
N TRP A 95 -9.47 3.86 -1.67
CA TRP A 95 -9.77 4.28 -3.03
C TRP A 95 -11.28 4.48 -3.18
N GLN A 96 -11.72 5.72 -3.39
CA GLN A 96 -13.15 6.05 -3.47
C GLN A 96 -13.92 5.45 -2.27
N ASP A 97 -14.86 4.53 -2.54
CA ASP A 97 -15.75 3.91 -1.55
C ASP A 97 -15.24 2.53 -1.09
N THR A 98 -13.95 2.26 -1.21
CA THR A 98 -13.39 0.95 -0.89
C THR A 98 -12.03 1.08 -0.25
N VAL A 99 -11.69 0.11 0.59
CA VAL A 99 -10.44 0.04 1.31
C VAL A 99 -9.73 -1.26 0.96
N GLY A 100 -8.41 -1.23 1.00
CA GLY A 100 -7.66 -2.46 1.08
C GLY A 100 -6.29 -2.28 1.68
N VAL A 101 -5.56 -3.38 1.66
CA VAL A 101 -4.24 -3.49 2.26
C VAL A 101 -3.22 -3.67 1.17
N MET A 102 -2.09 -3.01 1.35
CA MET A 102 -0.88 -3.27 0.61
C MET A 102 0.23 -3.60 1.58
N SER A 103 0.85 -4.78 1.45
CA SER A 103 2.07 -5.13 2.16
C SER A 103 3.27 -4.92 1.24
N MET A 104 4.33 -4.30 1.78
CA MET A 104 5.62 -4.21 1.12
C MET A 104 6.68 -4.92 1.95
N LEU A 105 7.39 -5.84 1.30
CA LEU A 105 8.44 -6.65 1.88
C LEU A 105 9.79 -6.18 1.38
N GLY A 106 10.56 -5.48 2.20
CA GLY A 106 11.95 -5.13 1.90
C GLY A 106 12.84 -6.36 2.05
N ASN A 107 13.61 -6.69 1.01
CA ASN A 107 14.72 -7.65 1.13
C ASN A 107 16.08 -6.97 0.97
N GLU A 108 17.13 -7.63 1.46
CA GLU A 108 18.52 -7.13 1.44
C GLU A 108 19.03 -6.79 0.03
N SER A 109 18.42 -7.39 -0.99
CA SER A 109 18.70 -7.14 -2.42
C SER A 109 17.96 -5.94 -3.02
N GLY A 110 17.17 -5.20 -2.23
CA GLY A 110 16.42 -4.01 -2.68
C GLY A 110 15.17 -4.32 -3.52
N ASN A 111 14.75 -5.59 -3.61
CA ASN A 111 13.51 -5.98 -4.28
C ASN A 111 12.35 -5.96 -3.27
N ALA A 112 11.30 -5.21 -3.60
CA ALA A 112 10.07 -5.20 -2.82
C ALA A 112 9.05 -6.18 -3.40
N ASN A 113 8.73 -7.27 -2.67
CA ASN A 113 7.54 -8.07 -2.98
C ASN A 113 6.32 -7.33 -2.46
N ARG A 114 5.22 -7.36 -3.23
CA ARG A 114 4.06 -6.51 -3.00
C ARG A 114 2.80 -7.35 -3.07
N TYR A 115 2.01 -7.30 -2.01
CA TYR A 115 0.71 -7.94 -1.93
C TYR A 115 -0.35 -6.87 -1.79
N VAL A 116 -1.40 -6.96 -2.61
CA VAL A 116 -2.53 -6.01 -2.58
C VAL A 116 -3.81 -6.82 -2.42
N LYS A 117 -4.56 -6.56 -1.36
CA LYS A 117 -5.85 -7.21 -1.10
C LYS A 117 -6.93 -6.16 -0.86
N LYS A 118 -8.04 -6.28 -1.58
CA LYS A 118 -9.23 -5.45 -1.38
C LYS A 118 -10.12 -6.09 -0.32
N TYR A 119 -10.67 -5.29 0.57
CA TYR A 119 -11.65 -5.77 1.55
C TYR A 119 -13.04 -5.25 1.17
N PRO A 120 -14.08 -6.10 1.26
CA PRO A 120 -15.45 -5.67 0.99
C PRO A 120 -15.94 -4.70 2.07
N ASN A 121 -16.74 -3.72 1.65
CA ASN A 121 -17.50 -2.89 2.58
C ASN A 121 -18.67 -3.73 3.13
N ARG A 122 -18.74 -3.87 4.45
CA ARG A 122 -19.80 -4.61 5.14
C ARG A 122 -20.50 -3.65 6.09
N ASP A 123 -21.63 -3.11 5.64
CA ASP A 123 -22.45 -2.15 6.38
C ASP A 123 -21.70 -0.86 6.80
N GLY A 124 -20.82 -0.34 5.93
CA GLY A 124 -20.01 0.84 6.22
C GLY A 124 -18.70 0.56 6.97
N LEU A 125 -18.42 -0.71 7.28
CA LEU A 125 -17.21 -1.17 7.95
C LEU A 125 -16.34 -2.02 7.02
N PHE A 126 -15.01 -1.85 7.13
CA PHE A 126 -14.03 -2.76 6.54
C PHE A 126 -13.25 -3.41 7.67
N ILE A 127 -13.29 -4.74 7.76
CA ILE A 127 -12.49 -5.51 8.71
C ILE A 127 -11.24 -6.00 8.01
N ILE A 128 -10.10 -5.62 8.56
CA ILE A 128 -8.80 -5.70 7.91
C ILE A 128 -7.81 -6.34 8.88
N PRO A 129 -7.52 -7.64 8.75
CA PRO A 129 -6.43 -8.25 9.48
C PRO A 129 -5.08 -7.68 8.99
N LEU A 130 -4.26 -7.24 9.93
CA LEU A 130 -2.95 -6.63 9.66
C LEU A 130 -1.84 -7.68 9.75
N TYR A 131 -1.71 -8.33 10.91
CA TYR A 131 -0.73 -9.40 11.20
C TYR A 131 -1.16 -10.19 12.45
N GLY A 132 -0.58 -11.38 12.65
CA GLY A 132 -0.73 -12.17 13.88
C GLY A 132 0.27 -11.71 14.94
N ALA A 133 -0.10 -11.62 16.22
CA ALA A 133 0.79 -11.21 17.29
C ALA A 133 0.39 -11.76 18.67
N LEU A 134 1.09 -12.81 19.12
CA LEU A 134 1.54 -13.08 20.50
C LEU A 134 2.47 -14.29 20.37
N PRO A 135 3.81 -14.12 20.41
CA PRO A 135 4.71 -15.26 20.49
C PRO A 135 4.43 -15.99 21.80
N THR A 136 4.08 -17.27 21.71
CA THR A 136 3.97 -18.14 22.88
C THR A 136 5.23 -18.95 23.08
N ASP A 137 5.45 -19.42 24.31
CA ASP A 137 6.68 -20.13 24.72
C ASP A 137 6.98 -21.39 23.88
N ASP A 138 5.96 -21.90 23.17
CA ASP A 138 5.99 -23.03 22.27
C ASP A 138 6.40 -22.67 20.83
N GLY A 139 6.67 -21.39 20.54
CA GLY A 139 7.05 -20.88 19.21
C GLY A 139 5.87 -20.64 18.27
N TYR A 140 4.64 -20.63 18.80
CA TYR A 140 3.42 -20.35 18.04
C TYR A 140 3.01 -18.89 18.18
N MET A 141 2.12 -18.47 17.27
CA MET A 141 1.53 -17.15 17.27
C MET A 141 0.08 -17.28 17.73
N ARG A 142 -0.30 -16.51 18.74
CA ARG A 142 -1.70 -16.40 19.20
C ARG A 142 -2.17 -14.97 19.02
N GLY A 143 -3.42 -14.78 18.64
CA GLY A 143 -3.97 -13.44 18.47
C GLY A 143 -3.45 -12.64 17.28
N TRP A 144 -4.27 -11.67 16.88
CA TRP A 144 -4.15 -10.91 15.63
C TRP A 144 -4.45 -9.44 15.87
N THR A 145 -3.67 -8.58 15.23
CA THR A 145 -3.97 -7.16 15.10
C THR A 145 -4.96 -6.98 13.95
N VAL A 146 -6.14 -6.46 14.27
CA VAL A 146 -7.24 -6.22 13.33
C VAL A 146 -7.50 -4.73 13.27
N ALA A 147 -7.40 -4.14 12.08
CA ALA A 147 -7.91 -2.82 11.81
C ALA A 147 -9.39 -2.89 11.36
N VAL A 148 -10.21 -1.98 11.86
CA VAL A 148 -11.55 -1.71 11.37
C VAL A 148 -11.60 -0.28 10.86
N MET A 149 -11.95 -0.10 9.59
CA MET A 149 -12.20 1.22 9.03
C MET A 149 -13.71 1.47 9.01
N ALA A 150 -14.14 2.56 9.63
CA ALA A 150 -15.51 3.04 9.53
C ALA A 150 -15.59 4.24 8.58
N LEU A 151 -16.50 4.19 7.62
CA LEU A 151 -16.71 5.32 6.69
C LEU A 151 -17.55 6.45 7.31
N ASP A 152 -18.39 6.12 8.30
CA ASP A 152 -19.23 7.09 8.97
C ASP A 152 -18.40 7.92 9.97
N PRO A 153 -18.28 9.25 9.77
CA PRO A 153 -17.49 10.11 10.66
C PRO A 153 -18.10 10.27 12.06
N THR A 154 -19.34 9.82 12.31
CA THR A 154 -19.93 9.88 13.65
C THR A 154 -19.53 8.71 14.54
N VAL A 155 -18.80 7.73 14.01
CA VAL A 155 -18.34 6.56 14.78
C VAL A 155 -17.26 6.99 15.76
N GLU A 156 -17.49 6.74 17.05
CA GLU A 156 -16.54 7.04 18.12
C GLU A 156 -15.97 5.78 18.79
N ARG A 157 -16.63 4.64 18.63
CA ARG A 157 -16.21 3.37 19.24
C ARG A 157 -16.50 2.19 18.31
N VAL A 158 -15.57 1.24 18.27
CA VAL A 158 -15.75 -0.02 17.56
C VAL A 158 -15.43 -1.20 18.49
N GLU A 159 -16.23 -2.24 18.40
CA GLU A 159 -16.01 -3.54 19.03
C GLU A 159 -15.84 -4.59 17.95
N VAL A 160 -14.72 -5.31 17.97
CA VAL A 160 -14.45 -6.45 17.09
C VAL A 160 -14.98 -7.70 17.79
N THR A 161 -15.79 -8.47 17.09
CA THR A 161 -16.32 -9.75 17.59
C THR A 161 -15.61 -10.90 16.89
N HIS A 162 -15.13 -11.87 17.64
CA HIS A 162 -14.60 -13.12 17.10
C HIS A 162 -15.55 -14.26 17.47
N THR A 163 -16.05 -14.97 16.46
CA THR A 163 -17.09 -15.99 16.64
C THR A 163 -16.68 -17.32 16.02
N GLU A 164 -16.33 -18.29 16.86
CA GLU A 164 -16.01 -19.66 16.43
C GLU A 164 -17.20 -20.62 16.63
N PRO A 165 -17.26 -21.76 15.91
CA PRO A 165 -18.26 -22.79 16.16
C PRO A 165 -18.14 -23.33 17.57
N ASP A 166 -19.28 -23.52 18.24
CA ASP A 166 -19.38 -24.14 19.58
C ASP A 166 -18.65 -23.39 20.73
N ILE A 167 -18.12 -22.18 20.45
CA ILE A 167 -17.48 -21.29 21.44
C ILE A 167 -18.28 -19.99 21.54
N PRO A 168 -18.54 -19.45 22.75
CA PRO A 168 -19.16 -18.15 22.89
C PRO A 168 -18.35 -17.05 22.18
N PRO A 169 -18.99 -16.10 21.47
CA PRO A 169 -18.28 -15.00 20.83
C PRO A 169 -17.46 -14.19 21.83
N THR A 170 -16.23 -13.87 21.47
CA THR A 170 -15.38 -12.96 22.23
C THR A 170 -15.46 -11.55 21.63
N VAL A 171 -15.37 -10.54 22.49
CA VAL A 171 -15.46 -9.13 22.08
C VAL A 171 -14.19 -8.41 22.48
N HIS A 172 -13.62 -7.70 21.52
CA HIS A 172 -12.37 -6.96 21.62
C HIS A 172 -12.66 -5.50 21.35
N LEU A 173 -12.40 -4.63 22.32
CA LEU A 173 -12.58 -3.20 22.14
C LEU A 173 -11.45 -2.67 21.24
N ALA A 174 -11.83 -1.95 20.20
CA ALA A 174 -10.87 -1.35 19.29
C ALA A 174 -10.52 0.07 19.77
N GLU A 175 -9.24 0.40 19.73
CA GLU A 175 -8.73 1.73 20.02
C GLU A 175 -8.86 2.63 18.78
N PRO A 176 -9.40 3.86 18.92
CA PRO A 176 -9.48 4.78 17.80
C PRO A 176 -8.09 5.25 17.37
N VAL A 177 -7.92 5.38 16.06
CA VAL A 177 -6.73 5.89 15.38
C VAL A 177 -7.16 7.07 14.50
N GLU A 178 -6.26 7.58 13.67
CA GLU A 178 -6.57 8.63 12.72
C GLU A 178 -7.48 8.15 11.57
N ASN A 179 -8.18 9.11 10.95
CA ASN A 179 -8.91 8.91 9.70
C ASN A 179 -10.08 7.91 9.75
N GLY A 180 -10.73 7.72 10.90
CA GLY A 180 -11.91 6.83 11.03
C GLY A 180 -11.58 5.36 11.19
N MET A 181 -10.34 5.07 11.59
CA MET A 181 -9.82 3.73 11.78
C MET A 181 -9.74 3.38 13.26
N PHE A 182 -9.90 2.09 13.55
CA PHE A 182 -9.86 1.52 14.88
C PHE A 182 -9.00 0.26 14.85
N ILE A 183 -8.20 0.01 15.88
CA ILE A 183 -7.33 -1.16 15.96
C ILE A 183 -7.67 -1.98 17.19
N ALA A 184 -7.87 -3.28 17.02
CA ALA A 184 -8.10 -4.22 18.10
C ALA A 184 -7.11 -5.37 18.04
N GLU A 185 -6.71 -5.85 19.21
CA GLU A 185 -6.02 -7.12 19.37
C GLU A 185 -7.07 -8.21 19.65
N ALA A 186 -7.23 -9.13 18.71
CA ALA A 186 -8.17 -10.24 18.79
C ALA A 186 -7.41 -11.54 19.06
N ASP A 187 -7.59 -12.15 20.24
CA ASP A 187 -7.04 -13.48 20.55
C ASP A 187 -7.86 -14.55 19.82
N ILE A 188 -7.50 -14.78 18.56
CA ILE A 188 -8.04 -15.90 17.79
C ILE A 188 -7.16 -17.11 18.06
N GLY A 189 -7.80 -18.25 18.35
CA GLY A 189 -7.12 -19.47 18.81
C GLY A 189 -6.14 -20.08 17.81
N TYR A 190 -5.81 -21.36 18.01
CA TYR A 190 -4.82 -22.08 17.22
C TYR A 190 -5.11 -22.06 15.71
N GLU A 191 -4.32 -21.31 14.93
CA GLU A 191 -4.11 -21.61 13.51
C GLU A 191 -2.70 -22.18 13.32
N THR A 192 -2.64 -23.48 13.02
CA THR A 192 -1.39 -24.18 12.75
C THR A 192 -0.75 -23.71 11.44
N PHE A 193 0.38 -23.03 11.60
CA PHE A 193 1.61 -23.09 10.81
C PHE A 193 1.69 -22.49 9.39
N SER A 194 2.80 -21.75 9.27
CA SER A 194 3.71 -21.65 8.12
C SER A 194 3.24 -20.79 6.96
N SER A 195 3.51 -19.48 6.99
CA SER A 195 3.60 -18.63 5.78
C SER A 195 2.38 -18.65 4.85
N VAL A 196 1.29 -19.23 5.33
CA VAL A 196 -0.04 -19.16 4.77
C VAL A 196 -0.40 -17.70 4.94
N SER A 197 -0.18 -16.97 3.86
CA SER A 197 -0.21 -15.53 3.79
C SER A 197 -1.33 -15.02 4.69
N VAL A 198 -0.98 -14.12 5.62
CA VAL A 198 -1.94 -13.31 6.40
C VAL A 198 -3.05 -12.74 5.49
N TYR A 199 -2.81 -12.73 4.16
CA TYR A 199 -3.74 -12.34 3.12
C TYR A 199 -4.36 -13.48 2.26
N ASP A 200 -3.85 -14.72 2.16
CA ASP A 200 -4.42 -15.76 1.25
C ASP A 200 -5.39 -16.77 1.90
N GLU A 201 -5.22 -17.26 3.13
CA GLU A 201 -6.11 -18.31 3.69
C GLU A 201 -7.03 -17.86 4.84
N LEU A 202 -7.32 -16.56 4.93
CA LEU A 202 -8.55 -16.06 5.59
C LEU A 202 -9.84 -16.55 4.93
N GLY A 203 -9.73 -17.31 3.83
CA GLY A 203 -10.85 -17.88 3.10
C GLY A 203 -11.51 -19.09 3.76
N ALA A 204 -10.89 -19.73 4.76
CA ALA A 204 -11.51 -20.89 5.38
C ALA A 204 -12.61 -20.49 6.36
N HIS A 205 -12.36 -19.57 7.30
CA HIS A 205 -13.37 -19.16 8.28
C HIS A 205 -13.09 -17.75 8.84
N ASN A 206 -13.45 -16.70 8.10
CA ASN A 206 -13.37 -15.34 8.64
C ASN A 206 -14.43 -15.18 9.74
N TYR A 207 -14.02 -15.49 10.98
CA TYR A 207 -14.78 -15.42 12.22
C TYR A 207 -14.89 -14.01 12.80
N LEU A 208 -14.38 -12.99 12.11
CA LEU A 208 -14.37 -11.61 12.57
C LEU A 208 -15.60 -10.83 12.08
N GLY A 209 -16.34 -10.29 13.04
CA GLY A 209 -17.37 -9.27 12.85
C GLY A 209 -16.98 -7.98 13.58
N ALA A 210 -17.78 -6.93 13.41
CA ALA A 210 -17.59 -5.66 14.10
C ALA A 210 -18.91 -4.93 14.33
N VAL A 211 -18.96 -4.20 15.44
CA VAL A 211 -20.07 -3.29 15.79
C VAL A 211 -19.49 -1.91 16.02
N ALA A 212 -20.03 -0.91 15.34
CA ALA A 212 -19.63 0.48 15.47
C ALA A 212 -20.73 1.29 16.18
N TYR A 213 -20.29 2.21 17.03
CA TYR A 213 -21.15 3.03 17.87
C TYR A 213 -20.85 4.53 17.68
N ASP A 214 -21.89 5.36 17.75
CA ASP A 214 -21.76 6.81 17.85
C ASP A 214 -21.38 7.27 19.28
N GLY A 215 -21.16 8.58 19.45
CA GLY A 215 -20.84 9.18 20.76
C GLY A 215 -21.95 9.11 21.81
N ASP A 216 -23.19 8.82 21.40
CA ASP A 216 -24.33 8.57 22.30
C ASP A 216 -24.43 7.09 22.70
N GLY A 217 -23.61 6.21 22.10
CA GLY A 217 -23.59 4.78 22.33
C GLY A 217 -24.60 3.98 21.50
N ASN A 218 -25.24 4.60 20.49
CA ASN A 218 -26.12 3.89 19.56
C ASN A 218 -25.30 3.12 18.52
N VAL A 219 -25.81 1.95 18.10
CA VAL A 219 -25.21 1.19 17.00
C VAL A 219 -25.51 1.91 15.68
N VAL A 220 -24.45 2.26 14.95
CA VAL A 220 -24.54 2.92 13.63
C VAL A 220 -24.19 1.98 12.47
N ALA A 221 -23.39 0.96 12.73
CA ALA A 221 -23.06 -0.08 11.76
C ALA A 221 -22.79 -1.41 12.46
N ARG A 222 -23.16 -2.52 11.81
CA ARG A 222 -22.87 -3.86 12.30
C ARG A 222 -22.62 -4.82 11.15
N THR A 223 -21.48 -5.49 11.20
CA THR A 223 -21.17 -6.63 10.34
C THR A 223 -20.94 -7.87 11.20
N THR A 224 -21.57 -8.97 10.82
CA THR A 224 -21.27 -10.30 11.38
C THR A 224 -19.99 -10.85 10.76
N SER A 225 -19.54 -12.01 11.23
CA SER A 225 -18.46 -12.74 10.57
C SER A 225 -18.93 -13.37 9.24
N GLU A 226 -18.04 -13.59 8.27
CA GLU A 226 -18.45 -14.25 7.00
C GLU A 226 -18.85 -15.71 7.26
N TRP A 227 -18.25 -16.34 8.28
CA TRP A 227 -18.65 -17.65 8.72
C TRP A 227 -20.10 -17.66 9.24
N GLU A 228 -20.48 -16.72 10.11
CA GLU A 228 -21.85 -16.61 10.62
C GLU A 228 -22.85 -16.42 9.47
N GLU A 229 -22.56 -15.53 8.52
CA GLU A 229 -23.41 -15.30 7.35
C GLU A 229 -23.66 -16.61 6.59
N ARG A 230 -22.59 -17.35 6.24
CA ARG A 230 -22.71 -18.64 5.55
C ARG A 230 -23.40 -19.71 6.39
N TYR A 231 -23.20 -19.72 7.71
CA TYR A 231 -23.80 -20.70 8.60
C TYR A 231 -25.32 -20.55 8.66
N TYR A 232 -25.82 -19.31 8.70
CA TYR A 232 -27.26 -19.03 8.71
C TYR A 232 -27.90 -19.18 7.32
N GLU A 233 -27.19 -18.91 6.22
CA GLU A 233 -27.71 -19.12 4.86
C GLU A 233 -27.96 -20.60 4.52
N ASN A 234 -27.22 -21.53 5.13
CA ASN A 234 -27.30 -22.96 4.85
C ASN A 234 -28.25 -23.73 5.79
N ARG A 235 -29.09 -23.05 6.57
CA ARG A 235 -30.09 -23.63 7.49
C ARG A 235 -31.51 -23.28 7.08
#